data_AF-A0A7W0F7R3-F1
#
_entry.id   AF-A0A7W0F7R3-F1
#
_cell.length_a   1.000
_cell.length_b   1.000
_cell.length_c   1.000
_cell.angle_alpha   90.00
_cell.angle_beta   90.00
_cell.angle_gamma   90.00
#
_symmetry.space_group_name_H-M   'P 1'
#
loop_
_entity.id
_entity.type
_entity.pdbx_description
1 polymer ?
#
loop_
_entity_poly.entity_id
_entity_poly.type
_entity_poly.pdbx_seq_one_letter_code
_entity_poly.pdbx_strand_id
1 'polypeptide(L)'
;LNAILKTKPKNPKVHLKIGDVFQKKGDISRAVSAYQQSAWLLMKDGFMQKSLAVFKVILRLDPNNAEAIKSAKELMMEIEGAKIKPAKEPSLPPPAVEEKPAEEAAAESYFTEGAEFEPEKEHDVSVEPPAEMDFIERTSFYGESAETASIPEVKGEEKIAVQPEAEVEEPDLRIPFLSSLPEDEIKQIIERLKSQSFLPGQKVVEEGDFGDSIFIIISGEAKVVAHILGTEIELATLSVGDVFGEMAFLTGRPRTASVIAVDELRVMEFNRLILEEILEKYPEILKKLEDFYQSHLEDTISKVRTKIKNRALNIFSALFKEIILFLLFCRLCWFCLFFWLSLLFHLLCCCFLYYFLCSVLAVCCCVFYCYFVASLYICKCLVVN
;
A
#
# COMPACT_ATOMS: atom_id res chain seq x y z
N LEU A 1 8.92 37.43 -9.43
CA LEU A 1 9.33 36.17 -10.11
C LEU A 1 10.44 36.36 -11.14
N ASN A 2 10.30 37.23 -12.15
CA ASN A 2 11.36 37.48 -13.13
C ASN A 2 12.69 37.98 -12.53
N ALA A 3 12.63 38.77 -11.45
CA ALA A 3 13.83 39.17 -10.70
C ALA A 3 14.50 37.98 -9.95
N ILE A 4 13.70 37.01 -9.47
CA ILE A 4 14.18 35.81 -8.76
C ILE A 4 14.75 34.79 -9.75
N LEU A 5 14.19 34.69 -10.96
CA LEU A 5 14.76 33.89 -12.05
C LEU A 5 16.17 34.37 -12.44
N LYS A 6 16.42 35.68 -12.41
CA LYS A 6 17.74 36.24 -12.71
C LYS A 6 18.79 35.87 -11.66
N THR A 7 18.38 35.69 -10.40
CA THR A 7 19.30 35.38 -9.29
C THR A 7 19.45 33.88 -9.04
N LYS A 8 18.40 33.08 -9.27
CA LYS A 8 18.38 31.63 -9.06
C LYS A 8 17.66 30.89 -10.20
N PRO A 9 18.26 30.82 -11.40
CA PRO A 9 17.61 30.24 -12.59
C PRO A 9 17.40 28.71 -12.53
N LYS A 10 18.19 28.01 -11.71
CA LYS A 10 18.17 26.55 -11.57
C LYS A 10 17.26 26.05 -10.46
N ASN A 11 16.48 26.93 -9.80
CA ASN A 11 15.62 26.51 -8.71
C ASN A 11 14.25 26.01 -9.24
N PRO A 12 13.91 24.71 -9.10
CA PRO A 12 12.65 24.17 -9.62
C PRO A 12 11.42 24.83 -8.99
N LYS A 13 11.50 25.24 -7.71
CA LYS A 13 10.38 25.90 -7.01
C LYS A 13 9.99 27.24 -7.66
N VAL A 14 10.94 27.94 -8.24
CA VAL A 14 10.69 29.23 -8.90
C VAL A 14 9.88 29.02 -10.18
N HIS A 15 10.23 27.98 -10.94
CA HIS A 15 9.52 27.61 -12.17
C HIS A 15 8.11 27.07 -11.89
N LEU A 16 7.89 26.33 -10.80
CA LEU A 16 6.54 25.95 -10.36
C LEU A 16 5.67 27.18 -10.11
N LYS A 17 6.18 28.13 -9.34
CA LYS A 17 5.42 29.35 -9.00
C LYS A 17 5.10 30.19 -10.24
N ILE A 18 5.98 30.18 -11.23
CA ILE A 18 5.73 30.86 -12.51
C ILE A 18 4.62 30.13 -13.28
N GLY A 19 4.64 28.80 -13.29
CA GLY A 19 3.56 27.98 -13.84
C GLY A 19 2.21 28.34 -13.22
N ASP A 20 2.15 28.37 -11.88
CA ASP A 20 0.91 28.67 -11.14
C ASP A 20 0.36 30.07 -11.48
N VAL A 21 1.26 31.06 -11.60
CA VAL A 21 0.88 32.43 -11.96
C VAL A 21 0.33 32.50 -13.38
N PHE A 22 0.94 31.81 -14.34
CA PHE A 22 0.44 31.81 -15.72
C PHE A 22 -0.85 30.99 -15.86
N GLN A 23 -0.99 29.89 -15.13
CA GLN A 23 -2.22 29.11 -15.07
C GLN A 23 -3.38 29.97 -14.54
N LYS A 24 -3.18 30.70 -13.44
CA LYS A 24 -4.18 31.63 -12.88
C LYS A 24 -4.54 32.76 -13.84
N LYS A 25 -3.62 33.19 -14.70
CA LYS A 25 -3.86 34.18 -15.75
C LYS A 25 -4.55 33.61 -16.99
N GLY A 26 -4.82 32.30 -17.03
CA GLY A 26 -5.40 31.62 -18.20
C GLY A 26 -4.42 31.41 -19.36
N ASP A 27 -3.13 31.70 -19.17
CA ASP A 27 -2.09 31.51 -20.20
C ASP A 27 -1.49 30.11 -20.08
N ILE A 28 -2.19 29.14 -20.66
CA ILE A 28 -1.86 27.71 -20.57
C ILE A 28 -0.50 27.42 -21.21
N SER A 29 -0.16 28.06 -22.33
CA SER A 29 1.08 27.80 -23.05
C SER A 29 2.32 28.17 -22.22
N ARG A 30 2.31 29.35 -21.57
CA ARG A 30 3.41 29.76 -20.69
C ARG A 30 3.44 28.97 -19.38
N ALA A 31 2.26 28.60 -18.86
CA ALA A 31 2.17 27.76 -17.66
C ALA A 31 2.83 26.39 -17.90
N VAL A 32 2.48 25.73 -19.01
CA VAL A 32 3.05 24.44 -19.41
C VAL A 32 4.57 24.54 -19.56
N SER A 33 5.07 25.57 -20.24
CA SER A 33 6.53 25.75 -20.41
C SER A 33 7.26 25.91 -19.06
N ALA A 34 6.69 26.66 -18.12
CA ALA A 34 7.27 26.83 -16.79
C ALA A 34 7.23 25.53 -15.96
N TYR A 35 6.13 24.78 -16.02
CA TYR A 35 6.04 23.48 -15.38
C TYR A 35 7.03 22.47 -15.97
N GLN A 36 7.24 22.47 -17.29
CA GLN A 36 8.24 21.61 -17.95
C GLN A 36 9.65 21.91 -17.44
N GLN A 37 10.01 23.20 -17.32
CA GLN A 37 11.30 23.61 -16.78
C GLN A 37 11.49 23.16 -15.33
N SER A 38 10.45 23.27 -14.50
CA SER A 38 10.51 22.74 -13.13
C SER A 38 10.67 21.21 -13.12
N ALA A 39 9.88 20.50 -13.92
CA ALA A 39 9.90 19.05 -13.96
C ALA A 39 11.29 18.53 -14.35
N TRP A 40 11.94 19.17 -15.33
CA TRP A 40 13.29 18.82 -15.77
C TRP A 40 14.35 19.10 -14.70
N LEU A 41 14.27 20.23 -14.00
CA LEU A 41 15.16 20.54 -12.89
C LEU A 41 14.99 19.52 -11.74
N LEU A 42 13.76 19.11 -11.42
CA LEU A 42 13.50 18.08 -10.42
C LEU A 42 14.07 16.71 -10.82
N MET A 43 14.01 16.34 -12.11
CA MET A 43 14.65 15.11 -12.61
C MET A 43 16.16 15.17 -12.43
N LYS A 44 16.76 16.30 -12.80
CA LYS A 44 18.21 16.51 -12.68
C LYS A 44 18.68 16.43 -11.23
N ASP A 45 17.86 16.89 -10.30
CA ASP A 45 18.12 16.83 -8.86
C ASP A 45 17.77 15.46 -8.24
N GLY A 46 17.34 14.47 -9.04
CA GLY A 46 17.03 13.12 -8.59
C GLY A 46 15.63 12.94 -7.96
N PHE A 47 14.79 13.97 -7.96
CA PHE A 47 13.44 13.93 -7.41
C PHE A 47 12.40 13.41 -8.43
N MET A 48 12.57 12.16 -8.87
CA MET A 48 11.74 11.48 -9.89
C MET A 48 10.22 11.58 -9.62
N GLN A 49 9.78 11.27 -8.39
CA GLN A 49 8.37 11.30 -8.01
C GLN A 49 7.77 12.71 -8.04
N LYS A 50 8.55 13.72 -7.62
CA LYS A 50 8.12 15.12 -7.66
C LYS A 50 8.01 15.61 -9.10
N SER A 51 8.95 15.21 -9.96
CA SER A 51 8.87 15.51 -11.39
C SER A 51 7.63 14.89 -12.05
N LEU A 52 7.33 13.62 -11.74
CA LEU A 52 6.12 12.94 -12.25
C LEU A 52 4.84 13.68 -11.84
N ALA A 53 4.77 14.19 -10.60
CA ALA A 53 3.64 15.00 -10.16
C ALA A 53 3.46 16.27 -11.00
N VAL A 54 4.55 16.97 -11.34
CA VAL A 54 4.52 18.16 -12.20
C VAL A 54 4.09 17.81 -13.63
N PHE A 55 4.55 16.69 -14.18
CA PHE A 55 4.07 16.23 -15.49
C PHE A 55 2.57 15.89 -15.50
N LYS A 56 2.03 15.35 -14.40
CA LYS A 56 0.57 15.16 -14.27
C LYS A 56 -0.18 16.48 -14.28
N VAL A 57 0.37 17.54 -13.68
CA VAL A 57 -0.22 18.88 -13.76
C VAL A 57 -0.25 19.38 -15.20
N ILE A 58 0.85 19.19 -15.95
CA ILE A 58 0.90 19.55 -17.38
C ILE A 58 -0.18 18.81 -18.18
N LEU A 59 -0.34 17.51 -17.96
CA LEU A 59 -1.33 16.69 -18.68
C LEU A 59 -2.78 17.02 -18.32
N ARG A 60 -3.04 17.59 -17.14
CA ARG A 60 -4.37 18.13 -16.80
C ARG A 60 -4.68 19.41 -17.57
N LEU A 61 -3.65 20.23 -17.84
CA LEU A 61 -3.78 21.49 -18.55
C LEU A 61 -3.79 21.31 -20.08
N ASP A 62 -2.95 20.42 -20.58
CA ASP A 62 -2.83 20.06 -21.99
C ASP A 62 -2.71 18.53 -22.13
N PRO A 63 -3.86 17.82 -22.26
CA PRO A 63 -3.88 16.37 -22.38
C PRO A 63 -3.17 15.83 -23.62
N ASN A 64 -2.98 16.67 -24.65
CA ASN A 64 -2.38 16.28 -25.93
C ASN A 64 -0.89 16.61 -26.00
N ASN A 65 -0.28 17.04 -24.90
CA ASN A 65 1.13 17.38 -24.85
C ASN A 65 2.03 16.14 -25.00
N ALA A 66 2.49 15.89 -26.23
CA ALA A 66 3.29 14.71 -26.58
C ALA A 66 4.57 14.55 -25.73
N GLU A 67 5.20 15.68 -25.36
CA GLU A 67 6.41 15.69 -24.54
C GLU A 67 6.12 15.24 -23.10
N ALA A 68 5.09 15.82 -22.47
CA ALA A 68 4.68 15.45 -21.12
C ALA A 68 4.18 14.00 -21.04
N ILE A 69 3.47 13.51 -22.06
CA ILE A 69 3.04 12.09 -22.13
C ILE A 69 4.27 11.17 -22.16
N LYS A 70 5.24 11.48 -23.02
CA LYS A 70 6.47 10.69 -23.16
C LYS A 70 7.27 10.68 -21.86
N SER A 71 7.55 11.86 -21.29
CA SER A 71 8.35 11.98 -20.07
C SER A 71 7.65 11.37 -18.84
N ALA A 72 6.33 11.51 -18.71
CA ALA A 72 5.59 10.86 -17.63
C ALA A 72 5.65 9.33 -17.74
N LYS A 73 5.53 8.78 -18.96
CA LYS A 73 5.62 7.33 -19.20
C LYS A 73 7.02 6.78 -18.89
N GLU A 74 8.06 7.48 -19.31
CA GLU A 74 9.46 7.13 -19.00
C GLU A 74 9.70 7.16 -17.48
N LEU A 75 9.25 8.20 -16.78
CA LEU A 75 9.38 8.30 -15.32
C LEU A 75 8.60 7.22 -14.57
N MET A 76 7.40 6.85 -15.03
CA MET A 76 6.64 5.75 -14.43
C MET A 76 7.40 4.42 -14.56
N MET A 77 7.94 4.12 -15.74
CA MET A 77 8.76 2.92 -15.97
C MET A 77 10.03 2.92 -15.12
N GLU A 78 10.69 4.07 -14.95
CA GLU A 78 11.90 4.18 -14.14
C GLU A 78 11.62 4.03 -12.64
N ILE A 79 10.54 4.62 -12.14
CA ILE A 79 10.10 4.48 -10.74
C ILE A 79 9.67 3.04 -10.44
N GLU A 80 9.03 2.36 -11.39
CA GLU A 80 8.67 0.94 -11.26
C GLU A 80 9.89 0.02 -11.37
N GLY A 81 10.82 0.29 -12.29
CA GLY A 81 12.07 -0.45 -12.44
C GLY A 81 13.01 -0.30 -11.24
N ALA A 82 13.02 0.87 -10.58
CA ALA A 82 13.75 1.09 -9.33
C ALA A 82 13.22 0.26 -8.16
N LYS A 83 11.94 -0.16 -8.19
CA LYS A 83 11.36 -1.07 -7.18
C LYS A 83 11.77 -2.55 -7.38
N ILE A 84 12.36 -2.91 -8.53
CA ILE A 84 12.70 -4.30 -8.89
C ILE A 84 14.19 -4.63 -8.71
N LYS A 85 15.04 -3.70 -8.25
CA LYS A 85 16.42 -4.04 -7.88
C LYS A 85 16.47 -4.55 -6.43
N PRO A 86 16.80 -5.84 -6.17
CA PRO A 86 17.09 -6.28 -4.82
C PRO A 86 18.25 -5.45 -4.24
N ALA A 87 18.13 -5.07 -2.98
CA ALA A 87 19.11 -4.28 -2.26
C ALA A 87 20.49 -4.92 -2.39
N LYS A 88 21.45 -4.15 -2.91
CA LYS A 88 22.86 -4.49 -2.82
C LYS A 88 23.27 -4.33 -1.35
N GLU A 89 23.73 -5.41 -0.73
CA GLU A 89 24.29 -5.40 0.63
C GLU A 89 25.30 -4.26 0.79
N PRO A 90 25.35 -3.59 1.96
CA PRO A 90 26.38 -2.60 2.24
C PRO A 90 27.73 -3.29 2.25
N SER A 91 28.56 -3.03 1.24
CA SER A 91 29.97 -3.41 1.25
C SER A 91 30.68 -2.59 2.33
N LEU A 92 31.08 -3.25 3.41
CA LEU A 92 32.06 -2.71 4.37
C LEU A 92 33.36 -2.33 3.62
N PRO A 93 34.00 -1.20 3.95
CA PRO A 93 35.30 -0.87 3.40
C PRO A 93 36.35 -1.92 3.82
N PRO A 94 37.32 -2.25 2.95
CA PRO A 94 38.28 -3.31 3.23
C PRO A 94 39.19 -2.92 4.41
N PRO A 95 39.49 -3.84 5.34
CA PRO A 95 40.46 -3.59 6.39
C PRO A 95 41.88 -3.53 5.80
N ALA A 96 42.69 -2.70 6.44
CA ALA A 96 44.09 -2.48 6.11
C ALA A 96 44.93 -3.77 6.22
N VAL A 97 45.98 -3.79 5.39
CA VAL A 97 47.01 -4.82 5.27
C VAL A 97 47.75 -4.98 6.60
N GLU A 98 47.91 -6.22 7.06
CA GLU A 98 49.03 -6.64 7.92
C GLU A 98 49.34 -8.14 7.69
N GLU A 99 50.63 -8.46 7.84
CA GLU A 99 51.37 -9.52 7.17
C GLU A 99 51.19 -10.95 7.75
N LYS A 100 51.41 -11.98 6.91
CA LYS A 100 51.63 -13.39 7.30
C LYS A 100 53.11 -13.62 7.66
N PRO A 101 53.46 -14.60 8.52
CA PRO A 101 53.78 -15.97 8.03
C PRO A 101 53.33 -17.13 8.97
N ALA A 102 52.98 -18.31 8.40
CA ALA A 102 53.56 -19.68 8.59
C ALA A 102 53.41 -20.26 10.04
N GLU A 103 52.89 -21.45 10.36
CA GLU A 103 53.11 -22.88 9.99
C GLU A 103 51.96 -23.69 10.68
N GLU A 104 51.34 -24.70 10.06
CA GLU A 104 51.55 -26.17 10.23
C GLU A 104 50.84 -26.88 11.43
N ALA A 105 50.13 -27.97 11.07
CA ALA A 105 49.82 -29.20 11.82
C ALA A 105 48.66 -29.33 12.85
N ALA A 106 48.02 -30.51 12.72
CA ALA A 106 47.39 -31.38 13.73
C ALA A 106 45.91 -31.20 14.15
N ALA A 107 45.08 -32.07 13.54
CA ALA A 107 44.20 -33.11 14.11
C ALA A 107 43.57 -33.03 15.53
N GLU A 108 42.32 -33.55 15.57
CA GLU A 108 41.55 -34.09 16.73
C GLU A 108 41.06 -33.03 17.74
N SER A 109 39.87 -33.05 18.35
CA SER A 109 38.84 -34.06 18.60
C SER A 109 37.67 -33.38 19.36
N TYR A 110 36.58 -34.14 19.55
CA TYR A 110 35.54 -34.02 20.58
C TYR A 110 34.13 -33.56 20.20
N PHE A 111 33.24 -34.40 20.71
CA PHE A 111 31.80 -34.54 20.54
C PHE A 111 31.08 -33.74 21.65
N THR A 112 29.95 -33.14 21.29
CA THR A 112 28.70 -32.89 22.06
C THR A 112 28.74 -32.37 23.49
N GLU A 113 28.02 -31.27 23.75
CA GLU A 113 26.77 -31.28 24.52
C GLU A 113 25.99 -29.97 24.35
N GLY A 114 24.66 -30.06 24.40
CA GLY A 114 23.74 -28.96 24.13
C GLY A 114 23.60 -27.98 25.29
N ALA A 115 23.19 -26.75 24.96
CA ALA A 115 22.64 -25.80 25.90
C ALA A 115 21.58 -24.93 25.21
N GLU A 116 20.37 -25.05 25.75
CA GLU A 116 19.27 -24.08 25.88
C GLU A 116 19.06 -22.97 24.85
N PHE A 117 17.84 -23.03 24.29
CA PHE A 117 17.18 -21.98 23.52
C PHE A 117 16.71 -20.87 24.49
N GLU A 118 17.43 -19.74 24.54
CA GLU A 118 16.88 -18.50 25.08
C GLU A 118 16.08 -17.76 24.00
N PRO A 119 14.87 -17.24 24.31
CA PRO A 119 14.11 -16.44 23.35
C PRO A 119 14.76 -15.07 23.19
N GLU A 120 15.13 -14.72 21.96
CA GLU A 120 15.57 -13.37 21.63
C GLU A 120 14.47 -12.35 21.97
N LYS A 121 14.87 -11.37 22.79
CA LYS A 121 14.06 -10.23 23.22
C LYS A 121 13.60 -9.40 22.01
N GLU A 122 12.34 -8.98 22.05
CA GLU A 122 11.79 -7.92 21.23
C GLU A 122 12.71 -6.69 21.27
N HIS A 123 13.30 -6.33 20.12
CA HIS A 123 13.94 -5.03 19.95
C HIS A 123 12.86 -4.00 19.64
N ASP A 124 12.58 -3.17 20.66
CA ASP A 124 11.85 -1.93 20.58
C ASP A 124 12.50 -1.03 19.52
N VAL A 125 11.84 -0.88 18.37
CA VAL A 125 12.23 0.11 17.36
C VAL A 125 11.66 1.45 17.83
N SER A 126 12.42 2.15 18.67
CA SER A 126 12.22 3.56 18.93
C SER A 126 12.43 4.33 17.63
N VAL A 127 11.31 4.66 16.97
CA VAL A 127 11.32 5.64 15.88
C VAL A 127 11.53 7.00 16.53
N GLU A 128 12.76 7.53 16.47
CA GLU A 128 12.98 8.94 16.81
C GLU A 128 12.12 9.82 15.88
N PRO A 129 11.32 10.75 16.44
CA PRO A 129 10.53 11.66 15.63
C PRO A 129 11.46 12.55 14.79
N PRO A 130 11.09 12.87 13.53
CA PRO A 130 11.89 13.78 12.72
C PRO A 130 12.01 15.13 13.42
N ALA A 131 13.23 15.67 13.35
CA ALA A 131 13.67 16.92 13.97
C ALA A 131 12.64 18.06 13.87
N GLU A 132 12.52 18.79 14.99
CA GLU A 132 11.68 19.96 15.25
C GLU A 132 11.24 20.72 13.98
N MET A 133 9.93 20.75 13.76
CA MET A 133 9.32 21.55 12.70
C MET A 133 9.19 23.00 13.15
N ASP A 134 10.05 23.87 12.63
CA ASP A 134 9.85 25.32 12.72
C ASP A 134 8.63 25.74 11.88
N PHE A 135 7.51 25.96 12.58
CA PHE A 135 6.20 26.30 12.01
C PHE A 135 6.19 27.69 11.35
N ILE A 136 7.06 28.60 11.80
CA ILE A 136 7.07 30.02 11.43
C ILE A 136 7.79 30.28 10.09
N GLU A 137 8.74 29.44 9.66
CA GLU A 137 9.46 29.70 8.39
C GLU A 137 8.66 29.28 7.14
N ARG A 138 7.66 28.41 7.30
CA ARG A 138 6.87 27.87 6.18
C ARG A 138 5.79 28.84 5.68
N THR A 139 5.38 29.82 6.50
CA THR A 139 4.34 30.81 6.19
C THR A 139 4.80 31.91 5.22
N SER A 140 6.11 32.02 4.95
CA SER A 140 6.64 33.00 3.98
C SER A 140 6.50 32.60 2.49
N PHE A 141 5.90 31.45 2.17
CA PHE A 141 5.74 30.95 0.79
C PHE A 141 4.50 31.51 0.05
N TYR A 142 3.56 32.12 0.77
CA TYR A 142 2.43 32.85 0.21
C TYR A 142 2.36 34.24 0.82
N GLY A 143 3.08 35.19 0.21
CA GLY A 143 2.95 36.60 0.53
C GLY A 143 1.56 37.14 0.16
N GLU A 144 0.94 37.74 1.16
CA GLU A 144 0.19 39.00 1.25
C GLU A 144 -0.63 39.58 0.08
N SER A 145 -1.76 40.13 0.49
CA SER A 145 -2.94 40.70 -0.17
C SER A 145 -2.75 41.62 -1.38
N ALA A 146 -3.74 41.61 -2.27
CA ALA A 146 -4.14 42.79 -3.05
C ALA A 146 -5.65 42.74 -3.42
N GLU A 147 -6.40 43.57 -2.69
CA GLU A 147 -7.46 44.51 -3.13
C GLU A 147 -8.50 44.11 -4.21
N THR A 148 -9.75 44.12 -3.75
CA THR A 148 -10.97 44.62 -4.41
C THR A 148 -10.87 45.02 -5.89
N ALA A 149 -11.52 44.23 -6.75
CA ALA A 149 -11.97 44.67 -8.06
C ALA A 149 -13.41 44.18 -8.28
N SER A 150 -14.28 45.14 -8.57
CA SER A 150 -15.70 45.00 -8.89
C SER A 150 -15.96 44.05 -10.07
N ILE A 151 -16.96 43.18 -9.94
CA ILE A 151 -17.46 42.34 -11.04
C ILE A 151 -18.80 42.92 -11.53
N PRO A 152 -19.05 42.96 -12.86
CA PRO A 152 -20.17 43.65 -13.46
C PRO A 152 -21.50 42.90 -13.29
N GLU A 153 -22.56 43.71 -13.27
CA GLU A 153 -23.97 43.35 -13.33
C GLU A 153 -24.28 42.49 -14.58
N VAL A 154 -24.79 41.27 -14.38
CA VAL A 154 -25.43 40.48 -15.45
C VAL A 154 -26.83 40.11 -14.99
N LYS A 155 -27.80 40.70 -15.69
CA LYS A 155 -29.24 40.43 -15.62
C LYS A 155 -29.54 39.03 -16.15
N GLY A 156 -30.45 38.34 -15.48
CA GLY A 156 -31.04 37.07 -15.95
C GLY A 156 -31.87 36.44 -14.86
N GLU A 157 -33.12 36.89 -14.74
CA GLU A 157 -34.12 36.37 -13.82
C GLU A 157 -34.49 34.92 -14.21
N GLU A 158 -34.38 33.98 -13.27
CA GLU A 158 -35.31 32.85 -13.23
C GLU A 158 -35.58 32.45 -11.78
N LYS A 159 -36.85 32.62 -11.38
CA LYS A 159 -37.35 32.47 -10.01
C LYS A 159 -37.46 31.00 -9.65
N ILE A 160 -36.64 30.54 -8.69
CA ILE A 160 -36.92 29.33 -7.93
C ILE A 160 -37.32 29.78 -6.52
N ALA A 161 -38.54 29.41 -6.13
CA ALA A 161 -39.18 29.83 -4.89
C ALA A 161 -38.36 29.39 -3.66
N VAL A 162 -37.95 30.38 -2.88
CA VAL A 162 -37.36 30.22 -1.54
C VAL A 162 -38.44 29.68 -0.61
N GLN A 163 -38.22 28.48 -0.08
CA GLN A 163 -38.94 27.98 1.10
C GLN A 163 -38.23 28.52 2.35
N PRO A 164 -38.97 28.82 3.44
CA PRO A 164 -38.48 29.64 4.53
C PRO A 164 -37.38 28.91 5.32
N GLU A 165 -36.33 29.66 5.67
CA GLU A 165 -35.31 29.30 6.65
C GLU A 165 -35.97 28.64 7.87
N ALA A 166 -35.73 27.34 8.06
CA ALA A 166 -36.03 26.66 9.29
C ALA A 166 -35.07 27.16 10.37
N GLU A 167 -35.64 27.59 11.49
CA GLU A 167 -34.99 27.98 12.73
C GLU A 167 -33.91 26.95 13.10
N VAL A 168 -32.63 27.34 12.97
CA VAL A 168 -31.48 26.47 13.25
C VAL A 168 -31.35 26.39 14.77
N GLU A 169 -31.75 25.26 15.35
CA GLU A 169 -31.31 24.89 16.70
C GLU A 169 -29.78 24.91 16.70
N GLU A 170 -29.18 25.81 17.48
CA GLU A 170 -27.72 25.91 17.61
C GLU A 170 -27.19 24.56 18.09
N PRO A 171 -26.41 23.82 17.27
CA PRO A 171 -25.85 22.57 17.72
C PRO A 171 -24.86 22.89 18.86
N ASP A 172 -24.83 22.07 19.91
CA ASP A 172 -23.78 22.10 20.94
C ASP A 172 -22.45 21.71 20.28
N LEU A 173 -21.86 22.68 19.60
CA LEU A 173 -20.68 22.55 18.75
C LEU A 173 -19.45 22.56 19.65
N ARG A 174 -19.23 21.45 20.35
CA ARG A 174 -17.97 21.19 21.04
C ARG A 174 -16.89 20.87 20.02
N ILE A 175 -16.31 21.93 19.45
CA ILE A 175 -15.21 21.82 18.49
C ILE A 175 -13.95 21.39 19.27
N PRO A 176 -13.43 20.17 19.09
CA PRO A 176 -12.44 19.60 20.00
C PRO A 176 -11.16 20.43 20.12
N PHE A 177 -10.66 21.00 19.02
CA PHE A 177 -9.46 21.84 19.03
C PHE A 177 -9.70 23.27 19.55
N LEU A 178 -10.95 23.77 19.53
CA LEU A 178 -11.30 25.08 20.10
C LEU A 178 -11.75 25.00 21.57
N SER A 179 -11.79 23.80 22.15
CA SER A 179 -12.24 23.56 23.54
C SER A 179 -11.50 24.34 24.64
N SER A 180 -10.36 24.97 24.33
CA SER A 180 -9.61 25.83 25.26
C SER A 180 -10.03 27.30 25.21
N LEU A 181 -10.85 27.70 24.24
CA LEU A 181 -11.25 29.09 24.06
C LEU A 181 -12.49 29.44 24.91
N PRO A 182 -12.64 30.72 25.30
CA PRO A 182 -13.89 31.21 25.89
C PRO A 182 -15.07 31.00 24.93
N GLU A 183 -16.26 30.70 25.46
CA GLU A 183 -17.46 30.46 24.65
C GLU A 183 -17.80 31.63 23.71
N ASP A 184 -17.60 32.87 24.16
CA ASP A 184 -17.84 34.07 23.34
C ASP A 184 -16.94 34.14 22.10
N GLU A 185 -15.69 33.69 22.21
CA GLU A 185 -14.74 33.63 21.10
C GLU A 185 -15.08 32.49 20.15
N ILE A 186 -15.50 31.34 20.68
CA ILE A 186 -15.97 30.21 19.87
C ILE A 186 -17.18 30.64 19.03
N LYS A 187 -18.14 31.36 19.61
CA LYS A 187 -19.31 31.88 18.89
C LYS A 187 -18.92 32.82 17.74
N GLN A 188 -18.03 33.79 18.01
CA GLN A 188 -17.54 34.69 16.96
C GLN A 188 -16.83 33.96 15.82
N ILE A 189 -16.08 32.90 16.14
CA ILE A 189 -15.46 32.04 15.12
C ILE A 189 -16.55 31.32 14.32
N ILE A 190 -17.50 30.66 14.99
CA ILE A 190 -18.58 29.89 14.37
C ILE A 190 -19.41 30.75 13.40
N GLU A 191 -19.76 31.97 13.76
CA GLU A 191 -20.52 32.90 12.92
C GLU A 191 -19.82 33.25 11.60
N ARG A 192 -18.49 33.13 11.54
CA ARG A 192 -17.68 33.43 10.36
C ARG A 192 -17.45 32.22 9.45
N LEU A 193 -17.76 31.01 9.94
CA LEU A 193 -17.51 29.78 9.20
C LEU A 193 -18.60 29.49 8.19
N LYS A 194 -18.22 28.84 7.09
CA LYS A 194 -19.16 28.38 6.08
C LYS A 194 -19.66 26.98 6.42
N SER A 195 -20.97 26.84 6.49
CA SER A 195 -21.63 25.53 6.58
C SER A 195 -21.87 24.97 5.18
N GLN A 196 -21.56 23.69 4.97
CA GLN A 196 -21.81 22.98 3.73
C GLN A 196 -22.57 21.69 4.04
N SER A 197 -23.54 21.33 3.19
CA SER A 197 -24.34 20.11 3.31
C SER A 197 -24.11 19.20 2.12
N PHE A 198 -24.05 17.90 2.39
CA PHE A 198 -23.72 16.84 1.45
C PHE A 198 -24.74 15.72 1.56
N LEU A 199 -25.19 15.21 0.41
CA LEU A 199 -26.08 14.07 0.34
C LEU A 199 -25.29 12.74 0.47
N PRO A 200 -25.94 11.65 0.89
CA PRO A 200 -25.31 10.33 0.94
C PRO A 200 -24.55 9.98 -0.34
N GLY A 201 -23.30 9.54 -0.19
CA GLY A 201 -22.40 9.18 -1.29
C GLY A 201 -21.64 10.35 -1.93
N GLN A 202 -21.91 11.60 -1.57
CA GLN A 202 -21.14 12.75 -2.05
C GLN A 202 -19.77 12.82 -1.36
N LYS A 203 -18.75 13.24 -2.12
CA LYS A 203 -17.39 13.46 -1.61
C LYS A 203 -17.28 14.88 -1.05
N VAL A 204 -16.84 15.01 0.19
CA VAL A 204 -16.49 16.30 0.80
C VAL A 204 -15.08 16.71 0.38
N VAL A 205 -14.14 15.75 0.42
CA VAL A 205 -12.79 15.92 -0.10
C VAL A 205 -12.40 14.67 -0.89
N GLU A 206 -11.50 14.84 -1.86
CA GLU A 206 -11.04 13.77 -2.74
C GLU A 206 -9.53 13.51 -2.56
N GLU A 207 -9.16 12.23 -2.57
CA GLU A 207 -7.77 11.78 -2.50
C GLU A 207 -6.95 12.36 -3.65
N GLY A 208 -5.77 12.88 -3.34
CA GLY A 208 -4.83 13.44 -4.32
C GLY A 208 -5.13 14.90 -4.71
N ASP A 209 -6.24 15.47 -4.24
CA ASP A 209 -6.52 16.89 -4.40
C ASP A 209 -5.69 17.74 -3.44
N PHE A 210 -5.43 18.97 -3.86
CA PHE A 210 -4.85 19.96 -2.96
C PHE A 210 -5.98 20.67 -2.24
N GLY A 211 -5.86 20.80 -0.93
CA GLY A 211 -6.76 21.64 -0.16
C GLY A 211 -6.07 22.16 1.08
N ASP A 212 -6.45 23.37 1.45
CA ASP A 212 -5.91 24.19 2.53
C ASP A 212 -6.99 24.53 3.59
N SER A 213 -8.08 23.76 3.58
CA SER A 213 -9.17 23.84 4.57
C SER A 213 -9.19 22.61 5.48
N ILE A 214 -9.66 22.77 6.71
CA ILE A 214 -10.07 21.67 7.59
C ILE A 214 -11.59 21.71 7.76
N PHE A 215 -12.17 20.57 8.08
CA PHE A 215 -13.62 20.44 8.22
C PHE A 215 -13.96 19.79 9.55
N ILE A 216 -15.07 20.20 10.14
CA ILE A 216 -15.68 19.53 11.29
C ILE A 216 -17.10 19.09 10.94
N ILE A 217 -17.45 17.87 11.34
CA ILE A 217 -18.80 17.34 11.16
C ILE A 217 -19.71 17.90 12.24
N ILE A 218 -20.80 18.54 11.83
CA ILE A 218 -21.81 19.10 12.75
C ILE A 218 -23.11 18.30 12.75
N SER A 219 -23.35 17.48 11.73
CA SER A 219 -24.46 16.54 11.66
C SER A 219 -24.14 15.44 10.64
N GLY A 220 -24.64 14.23 10.87
CA GLY A 220 -24.43 13.06 10.00
C GLY A 220 -23.13 12.30 10.26
N GLU A 221 -22.85 11.35 9.38
CA GLU A 221 -21.71 10.44 9.37
C GLU A 221 -21.01 10.43 8.01
N ALA A 222 -19.70 10.25 8.04
CA ALA A 222 -18.86 10.15 6.85
C ALA A 222 -17.90 8.96 6.96
N LYS A 223 -17.40 8.48 5.82
CA LYS A 223 -16.34 7.47 5.78
C LYS A 223 -15.11 8.01 5.07
N VAL A 224 -13.95 7.66 5.60
CA VAL A 224 -12.63 7.99 5.04
C VAL A 224 -12.17 6.81 4.20
N VAL A 225 -11.90 7.03 2.92
CA VAL A 225 -11.47 5.97 1.99
C VAL A 225 -10.19 6.36 1.27
N ALA A 226 -9.25 5.43 1.13
CA ALA A 226 -8.01 5.64 0.38
C ALA A 226 -7.69 4.47 -0.54
N HIS A 227 -7.01 4.75 -1.65
CA HIS A 227 -6.55 3.73 -2.58
C HIS A 227 -5.16 3.22 -2.20
N ILE A 228 -5.07 1.97 -1.75
CA ILE A 228 -3.78 1.34 -1.42
C ILE A 228 -3.61 0.09 -2.26
N LEU A 229 -2.52 0.05 -3.04
CA LEU A 229 -2.22 -1.03 -3.99
C LEU A 229 -3.40 -1.28 -4.96
N GLY A 230 -4.02 -0.22 -5.45
CA GLY A 230 -5.11 -0.28 -6.43
C GLY A 230 -6.45 -0.78 -5.84
N THR A 231 -6.60 -0.83 -4.52
CA THR A 231 -7.85 -1.22 -3.86
C THR A 231 -8.33 -0.10 -2.95
N GLU A 232 -9.62 0.25 -3.04
CA GLU A 232 -10.25 1.17 -2.11
C GLU A 232 -10.36 0.52 -0.73
N ILE A 233 -9.92 1.26 0.29
CA ILE A 233 -9.90 0.82 1.67
C ILE A 233 -10.55 1.89 2.51
N GLU A 234 -11.60 1.51 3.23
CA GLU A 234 -12.12 2.31 4.32
C GLU A 234 -11.11 2.34 5.47
N LEU A 235 -10.66 3.55 5.80
CA LEU A 235 -9.70 3.86 6.85
C LEU A 235 -10.41 4.25 8.14
N ALA A 236 -11.56 4.91 8.10
CA ALA A 236 -12.28 5.30 9.31
C ALA A 236 -13.74 5.66 8.97
N THR A 237 -14.58 5.65 10.00
CA THR A 237 -15.89 6.30 10.00
C THR A 237 -15.78 7.51 10.91
N LEU A 238 -16.32 8.64 10.47
CA LEU A 238 -16.34 9.92 11.16
C LEU A 238 -17.79 10.27 11.50
N SER A 239 -17.96 10.90 12.64
CA SER A 239 -19.23 11.25 13.27
C SER A 239 -19.22 12.70 13.74
N VAL A 240 -20.33 13.17 14.29
CA VAL A 240 -20.48 14.54 14.80
C VAL A 240 -19.36 14.89 15.80
N GLY A 241 -18.68 16.01 15.56
CA GLY A 241 -17.54 16.48 16.34
C GLY A 241 -16.18 16.08 15.77
N ASP A 242 -16.13 15.10 14.87
CA ASP A 242 -14.87 14.67 14.25
C ASP A 242 -14.35 15.71 13.26
N VAL A 243 -13.03 15.85 13.24
CA VAL A 243 -12.29 16.80 12.40
C VAL A 243 -11.53 16.02 11.36
N PHE A 244 -11.55 16.51 10.12
CA PHE A 244 -10.79 15.91 9.03
C PHE A 244 -10.16 16.95 8.11
N GLY A 245 -9.09 16.53 7.45
CA GLY A 245 -8.36 17.35 6.50
C GLY A 245 -7.20 18.15 7.10
N GLU A 246 -6.95 17.97 8.38
CA GLU A 246 -5.81 18.46 9.15
C GLU A 246 -4.48 18.00 8.54
N MET A 247 -4.39 16.77 8.00
CA MET A 247 -3.16 16.27 7.39
C MET A 247 -2.68 17.15 6.23
N ALA A 248 -3.56 17.46 5.27
CA ALA A 248 -3.20 18.26 4.10
C ALA A 248 -2.90 19.70 4.50
N PHE A 249 -3.66 20.23 5.47
CA PHE A 249 -3.43 21.57 6.01
C PHE A 249 -2.06 21.73 6.67
N LEU A 250 -1.69 20.82 7.59
CA LEU A 250 -0.44 20.91 8.36
C LEU A 250 0.79 20.56 7.51
N THR A 251 0.67 19.57 6.63
CA THR A 251 1.81 19.08 5.85
C THR A 251 2.00 19.80 4.52
N GLY A 252 0.97 20.50 4.02
CA GLY A 252 0.94 21.10 2.68
C GLY A 252 0.99 20.07 1.54
N ARG A 253 0.75 18.78 1.84
CA ARG A 253 0.70 17.69 0.86
C ARG A 253 -0.73 17.52 0.34
N PRO A 254 -0.92 16.86 -0.84
CA PRO A 254 -2.25 16.48 -1.30
C PRO A 254 -2.99 15.63 -0.26
N ARG A 255 -4.33 15.66 -0.31
CA ARG A 255 -5.22 14.83 0.50
C ARG A 255 -4.82 13.36 0.38
N THR A 256 -4.62 12.70 1.52
CA THR A 256 -4.19 11.30 1.61
C THR A 256 -5.34 10.31 1.44
N ALA A 257 -6.58 10.77 1.59
CA ALA A 257 -7.80 9.99 1.51
C ALA A 257 -8.97 10.87 1.05
N SER A 258 -10.00 10.25 0.50
CA SER A 258 -11.30 10.89 0.25
C SER A 258 -12.19 10.75 1.48
N VAL A 259 -13.08 11.72 1.70
CA VAL A 259 -14.13 11.64 2.73
C VAL A 259 -15.48 11.69 2.03
N ILE A 260 -16.31 10.68 2.30
CA ILE A 260 -17.59 10.45 1.62
C ILE A 260 -18.70 10.45 2.64
N ALA A 261 -19.75 11.23 2.41
CA ALA A 261 -20.95 11.23 3.25
C ALA A 261 -21.63 9.85 3.23
N VAL A 262 -21.95 9.31 4.41
CA VAL A 262 -22.70 8.06 4.57
C VAL A 262 -24.19 8.34 4.59
N ASP A 263 -24.60 9.41 5.26
CA ASP A 263 -25.97 9.93 5.33
C ASP A 263 -26.01 11.42 4.91
N GLU A 264 -27.06 12.16 5.30
CA GLU A 264 -27.11 13.61 5.11
C GLU A 264 -26.10 14.29 6.05
N LEU A 265 -24.96 14.69 5.47
CA LEU A 265 -23.82 15.17 6.21
C LEU A 265 -23.77 16.69 6.14
N ARG A 266 -23.59 17.34 7.29
CA ARG A 266 -23.33 18.77 7.38
C ARG A 266 -21.98 19.02 8.04
N VAL A 267 -21.18 19.88 7.43
CA VAL A 267 -19.83 20.22 7.90
C VAL A 267 -19.63 21.72 7.97
N MET A 268 -18.75 22.15 8.86
CA MET A 268 -18.24 23.52 8.87
C MET A 268 -16.81 23.54 8.34
N GLU A 269 -16.56 24.44 7.38
CA GLU A 269 -15.27 24.61 6.74
C GLU A 269 -14.48 25.74 7.41
N PHE A 270 -13.28 25.40 7.88
CA PHE A 270 -12.24 26.34 8.28
C PHE A 270 -11.24 26.46 7.13
N ASN A 271 -11.34 27.55 6.38
CA ASN A 271 -10.36 27.84 5.34
C ASN A 271 -9.03 28.32 5.96
N ARG A 272 -8.00 28.39 5.12
CA ARG A 272 -6.66 28.82 5.51
C ARG A 272 -6.62 30.14 6.26
N LEU A 273 -7.32 31.15 5.75
CA LEU A 273 -7.31 32.51 6.31
C LEU A 273 -7.88 32.55 7.72
N ILE A 274 -9.06 31.95 7.92
CA ILE A 274 -9.71 31.90 9.23
C ILE A 274 -8.84 31.12 10.22
N LEU A 275 -8.27 30.00 9.78
CA LEU A 275 -7.47 29.16 10.66
C LEU A 275 -6.13 29.83 11.01
N GLU A 276 -5.47 30.51 10.07
CA GLU A 276 -4.26 31.29 10.36
C GLU A 276 -4.53 32.42 11.35
N GLU A 277 -5.62 33.18 11.19
CA GLU A 277 -6.02 34.22 12.16
C GLU A 277 -6.25 33.65 13.56
N ILE A 278 -6.92 32.49 13.64
CA ILE A 278 -7.15 31.79 14.91
C ILE A 278 -5.81 31.36 15.54
N LEU A 279 -4.90 30.78 14.75
CA LEU A 279 -3.61 30.30 15.23
C LEU A 279 -2.66 31.44 15.63
N GLU A 280 -2.75 32.60 14.98
CA GLU A 280 -2.01 33.81 15.37
C GLU A 280 -2.48 34.35 16.72
N LYS A 281 -3.80 34.33 16.96
CA LYS A 281 -4.39 34.80 18.22
C LYS A 281 -4.24 33.78 19.37
N TYR A 282 -4.27 32.49 19.04
CA TYR A 282 -4.33 31.36 19.97
C TYR A 282 -3.37 30.24 19.56
N PRO A 283 -2.05 30.42 19.77
CA PRO A 283 -1.03 29.45 19.34
C PRO A 283 -1.16 28.08 20.01
N GLU A 284 -1.83 27.98 21.17
CA GLU A 284 -2.11 26.72 21.86
C GLU A 284 -3.01 25.76 21.04
N ILE A 285 -3.82 26.30 20.13
CA ILE A 285 -4.68 25.51 19.23
C ILE A 285 -3.84 24.70 18.25
N LEU A 286 -2.68 25.22 17.84
CA LEU A 286 -1.78 24.51 16.94
C LEU A 286 -1.39 23.16 17.53
N LYS A 287 -1.02 23.15 18.82
CA LYS A 287 -0.62 21.93 19.51
C LYS A 287 -1.76 20.90 19.54
N LYS A 288 -2.99 21.34 19.77
CA LYS A 288 -4.17 20.45 19.71
C LYS A 288 -4.38 19.87 18.30
N LEU A 289 -4.22 20.68 17.25
CA LEU A 289 -4.29 20.20 15.87
C LEU A 289 -3.18 19.19 15.55
N GLU A 290 -1.97 19.40 16.08
CA GLU A 290 -0.87 18.44 15.97
C GLU A 290 -1.18 17.13 16.71
N ASP A 291 -1.74 17.19 17.92
CA ASP A 291 -2.17 16.01 18.66
C ASP A 291 -3.23 15.20 17.88
N PHE A 292 -4.20 15.90 17.28
CA PHE A 292 -5.19 15.27 16.38
C PHE A 292 -4.55 14.59 15.17
N TYR A 293 -3.58 15.26 14.53
CA TYR A 293 -2.84 14.73 13.40
C TYR A 293 -2.06 13.46 13.76
N GLN A 294 -1.40 13.44 14.92
CA GLN A 294 -0.66 12.26 15.37
C GLN A 294 -1.59 11.07 15.62
N SER A 295 -2.72 11.30 16.30
CA SER A 295 -3.71 10.25 16.55
C SER A 295 -4.26 9.66 15.24
N HIS A 296 -4.61 10.50 14.27
CA HIS A 296 -5.13 10.04 12.97
C HIS A 296 -4.07 9.31 12.14
N LEU A 297 -2.81 9.70 12.23
CA LEU A 297 -1.69 8.99 11.60
C LEU A 297 -1.54 7.57 12.16
N GLU A 298 -1.55 7.41 13.48
CA GLU A 298 -1.41 6.11 14.13
C GLU A 298 -2.53 5.14 13.75
N ASP A 299 -3.78 5.63 13.72
CA ASP A 299 -4.94 4.86 13.30
C ASP A 299 -4.85 4.44 11.83
N THR A 300 -4.45 5.37 10.96
CA THR A 300 -4.25 5.09 9.55
C THR A 300 -3.17 4.03 9.35
N ILE A 301 -2.00 4.19 9.97
CA ILE A 301 -0.88 3.25 9.87
C ILE A 301 -1.27 1.87 10.40
N SER A 302 -1.99 1.81 11.52
CA SER A 302 -2.42 0.56 12.14
C SER A 302 -3.39 -0.23 11.25
N LYS A 303 -4.36 0.45 10.63
CA LYS A 303 -5.32 -0.20 9.72
C LYS A 303 -4.65 -0.66 8.43
N VAL A 304 -3.74 0.14 7.88
CA VAL A 304 -2.92 -0.26 6.71
C VAL A 304 -2.07 -1.48 7.03
N ARG A 305 -1.36 -1.47 8.16
CA ARG A 305 -0.54 -2.60 8.64
C ARG A 305 -1.36 -3.88 8.79
N THR A 306 -2.55 -3.77 9.40
CA THR A 306 -3.45 -4.91 9.60
C THR A 306 -3.94 -5.48 8.27
N LYS A 307 -4.29 -4.62 7.30
CA LYS A 307 -4.76 -5.08 5.98
C LYS A 307 -3.66 -5.71 5.14
N ILE A 308 -2.43 -5.19 5.21
CA ILE A 308 -1.24 -5.80 4.59
C ILE A 308 -0.97 -7.17 5.19
N LYS A 309 -0.97 -7.30 6.52
CA LYS A 309 -0.82 -8.59 7.22
C LYS A 309 -1.90 -9.58 6.77
N ASN A 310 -3.16 -9.16 6.73
CA ASN A 310 -4.28 -10.03 6.32
C ASN A 310 -4.18 -10.47 4.85
N ARG A 311 -3.72 -9.59 3.94
CA ARG A 311 -3.44 -9.98 2.55
C ARG A 311 -2.32 -11.02 2.46
N ALA A 312 -1.21 -10.80 3.18
CA ALA A 312 -0.11 -11.75 3.22
C ALA A 312 -0.54 -13.11 3.80
N LEU A 313 -1.31 -13.11 4.89
CA LEU A 313 -1.90 -14.31 5.50
C LEU A 313 -2.84 -15.05 4.55
N ASN A 314 -3.69 -14.33 3.81
CA ASN A 314 -4.61 -14.94 2.85
C ASN A 314 -3.85 -15.58 1.68
N ILE A 315 -2.84 -14.90 1.13
CA ILE A 315 -1.98 -15.45 0.07
C ILE A 315 -1.24 -16.69 0.58
N PHE A 316 -0.68 -16.62 1.78
CA PHE A 316 0.01 -17.75 2.40
C PHE A 316 -0.94 -18.92 2.61
N SER A 317 -2.17 -18.68 3.09
CA SER A 317 -3.18 -19.72 3.27
C SER A 317 -3.61 -20.37 1.95
N ALA A 318 -3.69 -19.60 0.87
CA ALA A 318 -4.07 -20.09 -0.45
C ALA A 318 -2.98 -20.98 -1.05
N LEU A 319 -1.73 -20.51 -1.03
CA LEU A 319 -0.57 -21.28 -1.49
C LEU A 319 -0.37 -22.55 -0.66
N PHE A 320 -0.54 -22.46 0.67
CA PHE A 320 -0.41 -23.60 1.56
C PHE A 320 -1.49 -24.66 1.32
N LYS A 321 -2.73 -24.25 1.01
CA LYS A 321 -3.80 -25.18 0.62
C LYS A 321 -3.49 -25.91 -0.69
N GLU A 322 -2.97 -25.22 -1.70
CA GLU A 322 -2.59 -25.87 -2.97
C GLU A 322 -1.44 -26.85 -2.79
N ILE A 323 -0.42 -26.48 -1.99
CA ILE A 323 0.72 -27.35 -1.68
C ILE A 323 0.25 -28.60 -0.92
N ILE A 324 -0.61 -28.46 0.10
CA ILE A 324 -1.15 -29.60 0.84
C ILE A 324 -1.96 -30.51 -0.09
N LEU A 325 -2.82 -29.94 -0.94
CA LEU A 325 -3.64 -30.72 -1.87
C LEU A 325 -2.75 -31.48 -2.87
N PHE A 326 -1.69 -30.83 -3.37
CA PHE A 326 -0.70 -31.45 -4.25
C PHE A 326 0.06 -32.58 -3.55
N LEU A 327 0.49 -32.39 -2.30
CA LEU A 327 1.18 -33.43 -1.51
C LEU A 327 0.25 -34.61 -1.19
N LEU A 328 -1.02 -34.36 -0.89
CA LEU A 328 -2.03 -35.41 -0.69
C LEU A 328 -2.29 -36.19 -1.98
N PHE A 329 -2.40 -35.51 -3.11
CA PHE A 329 -2.56 -36.13 -4.42
C PHE A 329 -1.34 -36.99 -4.79
N CYS A 330 -0.13 -36.46 -4.58
CA CYS A 330 1.12 -37.18 -4.79
C CYS A 330 1.21 -38.45 -3.92
N ARG A 331 0.79 -38.36 -2.64
CA ARG A 331 0.72 -39.51 -1.74
C ARG A 331 -0.30 -40.55 -2.22
N LEU A 332 -1.49 -40.15 -2.66
CA LEU A 332 -2.49 -41.06 -3.24
C LEU A 332 -1.94 -41.77 -4.50
N CYS A 333 -1.31 -41.03 -5.40
CA CYS A 333 -0.66 -41.61 -6.59
C CYS A 333 0.41 -42.63 -6.21
N TRP A 334 1.21 -42.36 -5.18
CA TRP A 334 2.23 -43.28 -4.71
C TRP A 334 1.64 -44.56 -4.09
N PHE A 335 0.55 -44.44 -3.33
CA PHE A 335 -0.20 -45.59 -2.82
C PHE A 335 -0.81 -46.44 -3.94
N CYS A 336 -1.38 -45.80 -4.97
CA CYS A 336 -1.90 -46.52 -6.15
C CYS A 336 -0.79 -47.24 -6.90
N LEU A 337 0.36 -46.60 -7.11
CA LEU A 337 1.52 -47.21 -7.77
C LEU A 337 2.04 -48.42 -6.97
N PHE A 338 2.16 -48.27 -5.66
CA PHE A 338 2.60 -49.34 -4.76
C PHE A 338 1.62 -50.52 -4.76
N PHE A 339 0.31 -50.24 -4.76
CA PHE A 339 -0.72 -51.28 -4.85
C PHE A 339 -0.64 -52.07 -6.17
N TRP A 340 -0.46 -51.39 -7.30
CA TRP A 340 -0.31 -52.03 -8.61
C TRP A 340 0.99 -52.84 -8.72
N LEU A 341 2.10 -52.32 -8.20
CA LEU A 341 3.38 -53.05 -8.12
C LEU A 341 3.25 -54.32 -7.26
N SER A 342 2.55 -54.23 -6.12
CA SER A 342 2.27 -55.37 -5.25
C SER A 342 1.38 -56.43 -5.93
N LEU A 343 0.34 -55.99 -6.65
CA LEU A 343 -0.53 -56.89 -7.41
C LEU A 343 0.21 -57.59 -8.55
N LEU A 344 1.07 -56.85 -9.27
CA LEU A 344 1.93 -57.40 -10.32
C LEU A 344 2.90 -58.44 -9.75
N PHE A 345 3.51 -58.16 -8.60
CA PHE A 345 4.39 -59.10 -7.91
C PHE A 345 3.65 -60.39 -7.52
N HIS A 346 2.42 -60.29 -7.01
CA HIS A 346 1.61 -61.47 -6.70
C HIS A 346 1.22 -62.28 -7.94
N LEU A 347 0.85 -61.63 -9.04
CA LEU A 347 0.55 -62.30 -10.31
C LEU A 347 1.78 -63.05 -10.84
N LEU A 348 2.96 -62.42 -10.82
CA LEU A 348 4.22 -63.06 -11.22
C LEU A 348 4.55 -64.26 -10.33
N CYS A 349 4.35 -64.13 -9.01
CA CYS A 349 4.56 -65.22 -8.06
C CYS A 349 3.61 -66.39 -8.31
N CYS A 350 2.32 -66.12 -8.57
CA CYS A 350 1.33 -67.13 -8.94
C CYS A 350 1.67 -67.83 -10.27
N CYS A 351 2.10 -67.08 -11.29
CA CYS A 351 2.55 -67.65 -12.56
C CYS A 351 3.77 -68.56 -12.37
N PHE A 352 4.73 -68.14 -11.54
CA PHE A 352 5.92 -68.95 -11.23
C PHE A 352 5.54 -70.24 -10.49
N LEU A 353 4.65 -70.15 -9.50
CA LEU A 353 4.15 -71.31 -8.76
C LEU A 353 3.42 -72.29 -9.69
N TYR A 354 2.58 -71.77 -10.61
CA TYR A 354 1.88 -72.57 -11.60
C TYR A 354 2.84 -73.29 -12.54
N TYR A 355 3.84 -72.58 -13.08
CA TYR A 355 4.89 -73.19 -13.91
C TYR A 355 5.68 -74.27 -13.16
N PHE A 356 6.00 -74.02 -11.89
CA PHE A 356 6.69 -74.98 -11.03
C PHE A 356 5.84 -76.24 -10.80
N LEU A 357 4.56 -76.09 -10.45
CA LEU A 357 3.61 -77.19 -10.28
C LEU A 357 3.42 -78.00 -11.58
N CYS A 358 3.25 -77.34 -12.72
CA CYS A 358 3.19 -78.00 -14.03
C CYS A 358 4.46 -78.78 -14.36
N SER A 359 5.64 -78.24 -14.02
CA SER A 359 6.92 -78.91 -14.23
C SER A 359 7.06 -80.15 -13.35
N VAL A 360 6.68 -80.06 -12.08
CA VAL A 360 6.69 -81.21 -11.15
C VAL A 360 5.71 -82.30 -11.62
N LEU A 361 4.49 -81.92 -12.02
CA LEU A 361 3.50 -82.86 -12.56
C LEU A 361 4.00 -83.54 -13.85
N ALA A 362 4.66 -82.81 -14.74
CA ALA A 362 5.24 -83.39 -15.96
C ALA A 362 6.33 -84.44 -15.62
N VAL A 363 7.21 -84.15 -14.65
CA VAL A 363 8.22 -85.11 -14.19
C VAL A 363 7.56 -86.34 -13.55
N CYS A 364 6.55 -86.15 -12.69
CA CYS A 364 5.81 -87.27 -12.10
C CYS A 364 5.14 -88.13 -13.17
N CYS A 365 4.48 -87.54 -14.17
CA CYS A 365 3.88 -88.28 -15.29
C CYS A 365 4.92 -89.07 -16.09
N CYS A 366 6.09 -88.50 -16.36
CA CYS A 366 7.19 -89.21 -17.02
C CYS A 366 7.68 -90.41 -16.19
N VAL A 367 7.82 -90.25 -14.87
CA VAL A 367 8.23 -91.34 -13.98
C VAL A 367 7.16 -92.44 -13.96
N PHE A 368 5.89 -92.08 -13.78
CA PHE A 368 4.78 -93.05 -13.81
C PHE A 368 4.69 -93.78 -15.16
N TYR A 369 4.88 -93.08 -16.28
CA TYR A 369 4.91 -93.69 -17.60
C TYR A 369 6.08 -94.67 -17.75
N CYS A 370 7.29 -94.30 -17.30
CA CYS A 370 8.44 -95.19 -17.28
C CYS A 370 8.19 -96.44 -16.41
N TYR A 371 7.59 -96.28 -15.23
CA TYR A 371 7.19 -97.40 -14.36
C TYR A 371 6.14 -98.29 -15.03
N PHE A 372 5.13 -97.70 -15.65
CA PHE A 372 4.07 -98.45 -16.35
C PHE A 372 4.62 -99.25 -17.53
N VAL A 373 5.49 -98.66 -18.34
CA VAL A 373 6.17 -99.34 -19.45
C VAL A 373 7.08 -100.46 -18.92
N ALA A 374 7.84 -100.23 -17.85
CA ALA A 374 8.67 -101.25 -17.22
C ALA A 374 7.82 -102.41 -16.66
N SER A 375 6.70 -102.11 -15.99
CA SER A 375 5.76 -103.12 -15.49
C SER A 375 5.11 -103.93 -16.61
N LEU A 376 4.72 -103.30 -17.72
CA LEU A 376 4.23 -104.01 -18.90
C LEU A 376 5.30 -104.92 -19.52
N TYR A 377 6.56 -104.47 -19.55
CA TYR A 377 7.68 -105.26 -20.04
C TYR A 377 7.92 -106.49 -19.14
N ILE A 378 7.87 -106.32 -17.82
CA ILE A 378 7.98 -107.40 -16.83
C ILE A 378 6.81 -108.38 -16.97
N CYS A 379 5.58 -107.89 -17.10
CA CYS A 379 4.40 -108.74 -17.34
C CYS A 379 4.53 -109.55 -18.63
N LYS A 380 5.04 -108.94 -19.71
CA LYS A 380 5.27 -109.63 -20.99
C LYS A 380 6.35 -110.71 -20.87
N CYS A 381 7.39 -110.50 -20.06
CA CYS A 381 8.40 -111.51 -19.75
C CYS A 381 7.87 -112.66 -18.89
N LEU A 382 6.89 -112.41 -18.01
CA LEU A 382 6.27 -113.42 -17.14
C LEU A 382 5.23 -114.30 -17.85
N VAL A 383 4.60 -113.83 -18.92
CA VAL A 383 3.63 -114.60 -19.73
C VAL A 383 4.33 -115.49 -20.79
N VAL A 384 5.62 -115.27 -21.03
CA VAL A 384 6.41 -116.01 -22.03
C VAL A 384 7.29 -117.12 -21.41
N ASN A 385 7.38 -117.18 -20.07
CA ASN A 385 7.87 -118.34 -19.32
C ASN A 385 6.68 -119.13 -18.77
#